data_AF-A0A7Z9BY85-F1
#
_entry.id   AF-A0A7Z9BY85-F1
#
_cell.length_a   1.000
_cell.length_b   1.000
_cell.length_c   1.000
_cell.angle_alpha   90.00
_cell.angle_beta   90.00
_cell.angle_gamma   90.00
#
_symmetry.space_group_name_H-M   'P 1'
#
loop_
_entity.id
_entity.type
_entity.pdbx_description
1 polymer ?
#
loop_
_entity_poly.entity_id
_entity_poly.type
_entity_poly.pdbx_seq_one_letter_code
_entity_poly.pdbx_strand_id
1 'polypeptide(L)'
;MGKIFGDKGYISEKLFRQLHEKGLQLITRLKKNMKNKLMLWSDKMKLRKRGIIESVNDQLKNLCQIEHTRHRSVANFMVNLVAGMIAYTYQPEKPSLYDIKQPVYHFE
;
A
#
# COMPACT_ATOMS: atom_id res chain seq x y z
N MET A 1 19.30 7.41 -0.26
CA MET A 1 18.72 6.51 0.75
C MET A 1 17.41 5.93 0.25
N GLY A 2 17.25 4.62 0.30
CA GLY A 2 16.02 3.95 -0.13
C GLY A 2 14.97 3.97 0.98
N LYS A 3 13.69 4.15 0.63
CA LYS A 3 12.57 4.09 1.58
C LYS A 3 11.73 2.84 1.31
N ILE A 4 11.47 2.06 2.35
CA ILE A 4 10.68 0.82 2.27
C ILE A 4 9.40 1.02 3.08
N PHE A 5 8.25 0.73 2.48
CA PHE A 5 6.94 0.81 3.15
C PHE A 5 6.46 -0.58 3.52
N GLY A 6 6.34 -0.87 4.81
CA GLY A 6 5.96 -2.18 5.34
C GLY A 6 4.59 -2.17 6.02
N ASP A 7 3.99 -3.37 6.14
CA ASP A 7 2.73 -3.52 6.88
C ASP A 7 2.95 -3.47 8.41
N LYS A 8 1.87 -3.27 9.14
CA LYS A 8 1.86 -3.21 10.61
C LYS A 8 2.32 -4.56 11.19
N GLY A 9 3.42 -4.54 11.95
CA GLY A 9 3.77 -5.64 12.85
C GLY A 9 4.87 -6.60 12.38
N TYR A 10 5.40 -6.46 11.16
CA TYR A 10 6.32 -7.46 10.60
C TYR A 10 7.82 -7.31 10.92
N ILE A 11 8.23 -6.39 11.81
CA ILE A 11 9.64 -5.98 11.84
C ILE A 11 10.14 -5.85 13.28
N SER A 12 11.07 -6.75 13.64
CA SER A 12 11.81 -6.69 14.90
C SER A 12 12.73 -5.46 14.93
N GLU A 13 13.02 -4.94 16.12
CA GLU A 13 13.94 -3.80 16.26
C GLU A 13 15.31 -4.08 15.64
N LYS A 14 15.77 -5.34 15.72
CA LYS A 14 17.01 -5.81 15.09
C LYS A 14 17.00 -5.62 13.58
N LEU A 15 15.91 -6.02 12.90
CA LEU A 15 15.78 -5.86 11.45
C LEU A 15 15.69 -4.38 11.04
N PHE A 16 15.02 -3.55 11.84
CA PHE A 16 15.00 -2.10 11.62
C PHE A 16 16.41 -1.50 11.67
N ARG A 17 17.23 -1.88 12.67
CA ARG A 17 18.61 -1.41 12.79
C ARG A 17 19.49 -1.88 11.63
N GLN A 18 19.40 -3.15 11.26
CA GLN A 18 20.14 -3.71 10.12
C GLN A 18 19.80 -3.03 8.79
N LEU A 19 18.53 -2.70 8.55
CA LEU A 19 18.10 -1.96 7.36
C LEU A 19 18.61 -0.52 7.40
N HIS A 20 18.55 0.12 8.57
CA HIS A 20 19.04 1.48 8.75
C HIS A 20 20.55 1.60 8.52
N GLU A 21 21.35 0.64 9.01
CA GLU A 21 22.79 0.54 8.76
C GLU A 21 23.11 0.41 7.26
N LYS A 22 22.23 -0.24 6.49
CA LYS A 22 22.32 -0.35 5.02
C LYS A 22 21.77 0.88 4.28
N GLY A 23 21.39 1.94 4.98
CA GLY A 23 20.83 3.16 4.38
C GLY A 23 19.39 3.01 3.85
N LEU A 24 18.65 2.01 4.35
CA LEU A 24 17.25 1.75 4.04
C LEU A 24 16.36 2.21 5.19
N GLN A 25 15.58 3.26 4.93
CA GLN A 25 14.61 3.76 5.90
C GLN A 25 13.30 3.00 5.77
N LEU A 26 12.93 2.30 6.83
CA LEU A 26 11.71 1.52 6.90
C LEU A 26 10.57 2.35 7.52
N ILE A 27 9.45 2.42 6.81
CA ILE A 27 8.29 3.25 7.13
C ILE A 27 7.09 2.32 7.30
N THR A 28 6.56 2.22 8.51
CA THR A 28 5.45 1.32 8.86
C THR A 28 4.39 2.03 9.69
N ARG A 29 3.19 1.45 9.77
CA ARG A 29 2.16 1.92 10.71
C ARG A 29 2.61 1.66 12.16
N LEU A 30 2.46 2.67 13.02
CA LEU A 30 2.80 2.56 14.42
C LEU A 30 1.89 1.55 15.13
N LYS A 31 2.48 0.70 15.97
CA LYS A 31 1.77 -0.22 16.88
C LYS A 31 1.51 0.53 18.19
N LYS A 32 0.47 0.14 18.92
CA LYS A 32 0.04 0.76 20.18
C LYS A 32 1.18 0.96 21.21
N ASN A 33 2.21 0.11 21.18
CA ASN A 33 3.35 0.15 22.11
C ASN A 33 4.67 0.62 21.44
N MET A 34 4.63 1.18 20.22
CA MET A 34 5.83 1.73 19.58
C MET A 34 5.98 3.22 19.88
N LYS A 35 7.21 3.66 20.16
CA LYS A 35 7.54 5.08 20.29
C LYS A 35 7.23 5.79 18.97
N ASN A 36 6.47 6.88 19.04
CA ASN A 36 6.14 7.68 17.89
C ASN A 36 7.43 8.33 17.36
N LYS A 37 7.83 7.99 16.14
CA LYS A 37 8.96 8.63 15.46
C LYS A 37 8.42 9.72 14.54
N LEU A 38 9.08 10.87 14.48
CA LEU A 38 8.74 11.91 13.51
C LEU A 38 8.83 11.31 12.10
N MET A 39 7.68 11.27 11.43
CA MET A 39 7.55 10.78 10.06
C MET A 39 7.18 11.96 9.17
N LEU A 40 7.85 12.07 8.02
CA LEU A 40 7.49 13.09 7.03
C LEU A 40 6.01 12.94 6.65
N TRP A 41 5.32 14.06 6.48
CA TRP A 41 3.91 14.06 6.10
C TRP A 41 3.66 13.33 4.76
N SER A 42 4.59 13.47 3.81
CA SER A 42 4.54 12.75 2.53
C SER A 42 4.64 11.22 2.69
N ASP A 43 5.48 10.75 3.60
CA ASP A 43 5.61 9.32 3.91
C ASP A 43 4.36 8.80 4.63
N LYS A 44 3.78 9.61 5.52
CA LYS A 44 2.50 9.32 6.18
C LYS A 44 1.34 9.23 5.19
N MET A 45 1.29 10.10 4.19
CA MET A 45 0.32 10.02 3.10
C MET A 45 0.45 8.73 2.30
N LYS A 46 1.68 8.36 1.90
CA LYS A 46 1.94 7.13 1.15
C LYS A 46 1.49 5.88 1.91
N LEU A 47 1.72 5.82 3.23
CA LEU A 47 1.21 4.74 4.08
C LEU A 47 -0.33 4.65 4.14
N ARG A 48 -1.05 5.77 3.98
CA ARG A 48 -2.52 5.76 3.94
C ARG A 48 -3.05 5.35 2.58
N LYS A 49 -2.46 5.89 1.49
CA LYS A 49 -2.79 5.50 0.11
C LYS A 49 -2.57 4.00 -0.15
N ARG A 50 -1.63 3.37 0.56
CA ARG A 50 -1.43 1.92 0.50
C ARG A 50 -2.69 1.11 0.83
N GLY A 51 -3.54 1.58 1.74
CA GLY A 51 -4.80 0.89 2.05
C GLY A 51 -5.76 0.84 0.86
N ILE A 52 -5.83 1.91 0.06
CA ILE A 52 -6.59 1.89 -1.21
C ILE A 52 -5.99 0.84 -2.14
N ILE A 53 -4.67 0.85 -2.32
CA ILE A 53 -4.00 -0.07 -3.24
C ILE A 53 -4.27 -1.53 -2.86
N GLU A 54 -4.22 -1.85 -1.57
CA GLU A 54 -4.59 -3.18 -1.05
C GLU A 54 -6.06 -3.51 -1.34
N SER A 55 -7.00 -2.58 -1.12
CA SER A 55 -8.42 -2.78 -1.44
C SER A 55 -8.67 -2.97 -2.94
N VAL A 56 -8.01 -2.20 -3.81
CA VAL A 56 -8.10 -2.34 -5.27
C VAL A 56 -7.57 -3.72 -5.69
N ASN A 57 -6.42 -4.13 -5.15
CA ASN A 57 -5.86 -5.45 -5.42
C ASN A 57 -6.80 -6.56 -4.94
N ASP A 58 -7.41 -6.43 -3.77
CA ASP A 58 -8.40 -7.40 -3.27
C ASP A 58 -9.66 -7.45 -4.13
N GLN A 59 -10.13 -6.32 -4.65
CA GLN A 59 -11.25 -6.28 -5.61
C GLN A 59 -10.87 -6.97 -6.92
N LEU A 60 -9.69 -6.70 -7.46
CA LEU A 60 -9.20 -7.35 -8.68
C LEU A 60 -9.04 -8.87 -8.52
N LYS A 61 -8.58 -9.33 -7.35
CA LYS A 61 -8.47 -10.77 -7.07
C LYS A 61 -9.83 -11.44 -6.93
N ASN A 62 -10.74 -10.86 -6.14
CA ASN A 62 -12.00 -11.52 -5.79
C ASN A 62 -13.11 -11.31 -6.83
N LEU A 63 -13.25 -10.10 -7.37
CA LEU A 63 -14.32 -9.76 -8.31
C LEU A 63 -13.92 -10.13 -9.74
N CYS A 64 -12.70 -9.79 -10.15
CA CYS A 64 -12.21 -10.05 -11.50
C CYS A 64 -11.52 -11.41 -11.64
N GLN A 65 -11.39 -12.19 -10.55
CA GLN A 65 -10.81 -13.53 -10.52
C GLN A 65 -9.47 -13.63 -11.26
N ILE A 66 -8.63 -12.59 -11.18
CA ILE A 66 -7.37 -12.51 -11.92
C ILE A 66 -6.38 -13.58 -11.46
N GLU A 67 -6.47 -14.01 -10.20
CA GLU A 67 -5.69 -15.11 -9.63
C GLU A 67 -6.28 -16.50 -9.97
N HIS A 68 -6.78 -16.67 -11.19
CA HIS A 68 -7.29 -17.97 -11.62
C HIS A 68 -6.13 -18.93 -11.90
N THR A 69 -6.18 -20.13 -11.31
CA THR A 69 -5.13 -21.15 -11.46
C THR A 69 -5.08 -21.82 -12.84
N ARG A 70 -6.04 -21.52 -13.72
CA ARG A 70 -6.30 -22.30 -14.95
C ARG A 70 -5.92 -21.58 -16.25
N HIS A 71 -4.92 -20.70 -16.23
CA HIS A 71 -4.38 -20.12 -17.46
C HIS A 71 -3.51 -21.14 -18.20
N ARG A 72 -3.98 -21.61 -19.36
CA ARG A 72 -3.23 -22.53 -20.23
C ARG A 72 -2.08 -21.86 -21.00
N SER A 73 -1.98 -20.53 -20.98
CA SER A 73 -0.91 -19.75 -21.61
C SER A 73 -0.75 -18.36 -20.96
N VAL A 74 0.44 -17.78 -21.05
CA VAL A 74 0.73 -16.41 -20.57
C VAL A 74 -0.10 -15.36 -21.33
N ALA A 75 -0.31 -15.56 -22.64
CA ALA A 75 -1.15 -14.68 -23.44
C ALA A 75 -2.60 -14.63 -22.91
N ASN A 76 -3.18 -15.79 -22.57
CA ASN A 76 -4.53 -15.84 -22.00
C ASN A 76 -4.59 -15.21 -20.61
N PHE A 77 -3.52 -15.29 -19.81
CA PHE A 77 -3.44 -14.56 -18.55
C PHE A 77 -3.47 -13.05 -18.79
N MET A 78 -2.65 -12.53 -19.72
CA MET A 78 -2.59 -11.10 -20.02
C MET A 78 -3.94 -10.55 -20.52
N VAL A 79 -4.64 -11.30 -21.37
CA VAL A 79 -5.99 -10.91 -21.84
C VAL A 79 -6.98 -10.86 -20.68
N ASN A 80 -6.96 -11.84 -19.78
CA ASN A 80 -7.83 -11.84 -18.59
C ASN A 80 -7.48 -10.71 -17.60
N LEU A 81 -6.19 -10.41 -17.43
CA LEU A 81 -5.73 -9.29 -16.61
C LEU A 81 -6.26 -7.96 -17.15
N VAL A 82 -6.10 -7.70 -18.44
CA VAL A 82 -6.60 -6.47 -19.08
C VAL A 82 -8.13 -6.41 -19.04
N ALA A 83 -8.82 -7.52 -19.32
CA ALA A 83 -10.27 -7.59 -19.21
C ALA A 83 -10.77 -7.33 -17.77
N GLY A 84 -10.09 -7.86 -16.75
CA GLY A 84 -10.37 -7.57 -15.35
C GLY A 84 -10.17 -6.10 -14.98
N MET A 85 -9.11 -5.48 -15.48
CA MET A 85 -8.89 -4.04 -15.30
C MET A 85 -9.98 -3.20 -15.99
N ILE A 86 -10.43 -3.59 -17.19
CA ILE A 86 -11.52 -2.92 -17.89
C ILE A 86 -12.83 -3.08 -17.10
N ALA A 87 -13.17 -4.30 -16.67
CA ALA A 87 -14.36 -4.56 -15.85
C ALA A 87 -14.37 -3.72 -14.57
N TYR A 88 -13.20 -3.55 -13.93
CA TYR A 88 -13.04 -2.68 -12.78
C TYR A 88 -13.40 -1.21 -13.06
N THR A 89 -13.15 -0.70 -14.27
CA THR A 89 -13.49 0.69 -14.61
C THR A 89 -14.99 0.97 -14.58
N TYR A 90 -15.80 -0.05 -14.91
CA TYR A 90 -17.28 -0.01 -14.91
C TYR A 90 -17.89 -0.26 -13.53
N GLN A 91 -17.09 -0.57 -12.51
CA GLN A 91 -17.57 -0.80 -11.15
C GLN A 91 -18.04 0.52 -10.52
N PRO A 92 -19.24 0.57 -9.92
CA PRO A 92 -19.78 1.79 -9.30
C PRO A 92 -19.06 2.16 -8.00
N GLU A 93 -18.62 1.17 -7.21
CA GLU A 93 -18.05 1.34 -5.88
C GLU A 93 -16.51 1.36 -5.93
N LYS A 94 -15.92 2.56 -6.08
CA LYS A 94 -14.46 2.74 -6.07
C LYS A 94 -13.98 3.13 -4.66
N PRO A 95 -12.96 2.45 -4.10
CA PRO A 95 -12.42 2.80 -2.80
C PRO A 95 -11.79 4.19 -2.86
N SER A 96 -12.36 5.13 -2.12
CA SER A 96 -11.85 6.50 -2.00
C SER A 96 -11.30 6.74 -0.59
N LEU A 97 -10.28 7.59 -0.50
CA LEU A 97 -9.83 8.15 0.78
C LEU A 97 -10.47 9.52 0.92
N TYR A 98 -11.14 9.78 2.03
CA TYR A 98 -11.49 11.14 2.43
C TYR A 98 -10.22 11.97 2.62
N ASP A 99 -10.14 13.12 1.96
CA ASP A 99 -8.98 13.99 2.01
C ASP A 99 -8.76 14.53 3.42
N ILE A 100 -7.53 14.39 3.92
CA ILE A 100 -7.11 14.97 5.18
C ILE A 100 -6.28 16.19 4.83
N LYS A 101 -6.87 17.36 5.07
CA LYS A 101 -6.20 18.65 4.94
C LYS A 101 -4.89 18.61 5.75
N GLN A 102 -3.82 19.17 5.20
CA GLN A 102 -2.59 19.39 5.96
C GLN A 102 -2.96 20.19 7.22
N PRO A 103 -2.53 19.77 8.42
CA PRO A 103 -2.60 20.67 9.56
C PRO A 103 -1.71 21.86 9.22
N VAL A 104 -2.32 23.02 9.01
CA VAL A 104 -1.61 24.29 8.91
C VAL A 104 -1.12 24.57 10.32
N TYR A 105 0.16 24.33 10.57
CA TYR A 105 0.80 24.82 11.78
C TYR A 105 0.94 26.33 11.59
N HIS A 106 -0.02 27.10 12.11
CA HIS A 106 0.21 28.51 12.39
C HIS A 106 1.20 28.58 13.54
N PHE A 107 2.42 28.98 13.21
CA PHE A 107 3.35 29.50 14.19
C PHE A 107 2.98 30.97 14.38
N GLU A 108 2.24 31.27 15.45
CA GLU A 108 2.26 32.59 16.09
C GLU A 108 3.52 32.70 16.98
#